data_AF-A0A522IJE3-F1
#
_entry.id   AF-A0A522IJE3-F1
#
_cell.length_a   1.000
_cell.length_b   1.000
_cell.length_c   1.000
_cell.angle_alpha   90.00
_cell.angle_beta   90.00
_cell.angle_gamma   90.00
#
_symmetry.space_group_name_H-M   'P 1'
#
loop_
_entity.id
_entity.type
_entity.pdbx_description
1 polymer ?
#
loop_
_entity_poly.entity_id
_entity_poly.type
_entity_poly.pdbx_seq_one_letter_code
_entity_poly.pdbx_strand_id
1 'polypeptide(L)'
;MHKQHTTRRPFFPPFLFWARGLAGLMLLATLSACGFHLKGVSPLPFNTIYTNIPANSDFGARLRRAIVAASPSTRFVSEPGQADVRLTQLSNTQALRDVSINAQGQVDEYELSLHFVFQLTDKKGHLIMAPTTLEAIQEIPYDSTALQAEQGEIGGLFTQMQQSLVDRAVRRMTSPDVIKAYHNPDSLPVTEPGTPAPANQNNFNPMVPNPLTSPGAAPGSGLY
;
A
#
# COMPACT_ATOMS: atom_id res chain seq x y z
N MET A 1 23.85 -35.40 -82.46
CA MET A 1 24.15 -35.98 -81.13
C MET A 1 23.70 -34.99 -80.05
N HIS A 2 22.52 -35.18 -79.44
CA HIS A 2 22.02 -34.37 -78.32
C HIS A 2 22.29 -35.10 -77.00
N LYS A 3 23.05 -34.48 -76.08
CA LYS A 3 23.21 -34.95 -74.70
C LYS A 3 22.18 -34.24 -73.81
N GLN A 4 21.33 -35.03 -73.17
CA GLN A 4 20.37 -34.56 -72.18
C GLN A 4 21.08 -34.27 -70.85
N HIS A 5 20.81 -33.10 -70.27
CA HIS A 5 21.25 -32.75 -68.92
C HIS A 5 20.24 -33.26 -67.90
N THR A 6 20.64 -34.26 -67.13
CA THR A 6 19.86 -34.81 -66.00
C THR A 6 20.07 -33.93 -64.77
N THR A 7 19.03 -33.20 -64.37
CA THR A 7 19.01 -32.38 -63.14
C THR A 7 18.83 -33.28 -61.91
N ARG A 8 19.86 -33.39 -61.06
CA ARG A 8 19.75 -34.10 -59.76
C ARG A 8 19.00 -33.23 -58.75
N ARG A 9 17.85 -33.68 -58.26
CA ARG A 9 17.17 -33.09 -57.10
C ARG A 9 17.83 -33.57 -55.81
N PRO A 10 18.11 -32.69 -54.82
CA PRO A 10 18.70 -33.10 -53.54
C PRO A 10 17.69 -33.90 -52.72
N PHE A 11 18.13 -35.07 -52.25
CA PHE A 11 17.38 -35.99 -51.40
C PHE A 11 17.51 -35.53 -49.94
N PHE A 12 16.46 -34.90 -49.39
CA PHE A 12 16.43 -34.52 -47.98
C PHE A 12 16.00 -35.71 -47.12
N PRO A 13 16.80 -36.15 -46.14
CA PRO A 13 16.46 -37.30 -45.30
C PRO A 13 15.29 -36.96 -44.35
N PRO A 14 14.25 -37.80 -44.25
CA PRO A 14 13.07 -37.55 -43.40
C PRO A 14 13.39 -37.48 -41.90
N PHE A 15 14.56 -37.97 -41.49
CA PHE A 15 15.01 -38.01 -40.09
C PHE A 15 15.27 -36.61 -39.50
N LEU A 16 15.68 -35.63 -40.33
CA LEU A 16 15.93 -34.26 -39.85
C LEU A 16 14.64 -33.52 -39.44
N PHE A 17 13.49 -33.87 -40.04
CA PHE A 17 12.20 -33.26 -39.70
C PHE A 17 11.68 -33.75 -38.34
N TRP A 18 11.92 -35.02 -38.00
CA TRP A 18 11.55 -35.58 -36.70
C TRP A 18 12.40 -35.02 -35.55
N ALA A 19 13.70 -34.85 -35.76
CA ALA A 19 14.60 -34.26 -34.77
C ALA A 19 14.23 -32.79 -34.45
N ARG A 20 13.79 -32.02 -35.46
CA ARG A 20 13.31 -30.64 -35.27
C ARG A 20 11.98 -30.57 -34.52
N GLY A 21 11.09 -31.54 -34.72
CA GLY A 21 9.84 -31.65 -33.96
C GLY A 21 10.07 -31.95 -32.47
N LEU A 22 11.00 -32.86 -32.16
CA LEU A 22 11.37 -33.20 -30.79
C LEU A 22 12.04 -32.03 -30.04
N ALA A 23 12.92 -31.28 -30.71
CA ALA A 23 13.53 -30.09 -30.13
C ALA A 23 12.50 -28.99 -29.83
N GLY A 24 11.50 -28.81 -30.70
CA GLY A 24 10.40 -27.87 -30.46
C GLY A 24 9.54 -28.29 -29.27
N LEU A 25 9.19 -29.58 -29.16
CA LEU A 25 8.38 -30.10 -28.05
C LEU A 25 9.09 -29.95 -26.69
N MET A 26 10.41 -30.19 -26.66
CA MET A 26 11.23 -30.03 -25.46
C MET A 26 11.33 -28.55 -25.00
N LEU A 27 11.38 -27.61 -25.95
CA LEU A 27 11.36 -26.17 -25.67
C LEU A 27 10.00 -25.69 -25.14
N LEU A 28 8.88 -26.27 -25.62
CA LEU A 28 7.55 -25.94 -25.10
C LEU A 28 7.33 -26.50 -23.68
N ALA A 29 7.89 -27.67 -23.37
CA ALA A 29 7.79 -28.28 -22.04
C ALA A 29 8.58 -27.53 -20.96
N THR A 30 9.67 -26.84 -21.32
CA THR A 30 10.41 -26.00 -20.37
C THR A 30 9.68 -24.69 -20.06
N LEU A 31 8.78 -24.23 -20.94
CA LEU A 31 7.98 -23.02 -20.72
C LEU A 31 6.86 -23.21 -19.68
N SER A 32 6.28 -24.42 -19.57
CA SER A 32 5.27 -24.74 -18.55
C SER A 32 5.86 -25.06 -17.17
N ALA A 33 7.18 -25.18 -17.06
CA ALA A 33 7.91 -25.42 -15.81
C ALA A 33 8.25 -24.13 -15.03
N CYS A 34 7.95 -22.95 -15.57
CA CYS A 34 7.98 -21.71 -14.81
C CYS A 34 6.85 -21.76 -13.77
N GLY A 35 7.14 -22.27 -12.58
CA GLY A 35 6.20 -22.58 -11.48
C GLY A 35 5.47 -21.39 -10.85
N PHE A 36 4.85 -20.54 -11.67
CA PHE A 36 3.93 -19.49 -11.24
C PHE A 36 2.67 -20.13 -10.66
N HIS A 37 2.67 -20.35 -9.35
CA HIS A 37 1.44 -20.68 -8.63
C HIS A 37 0.62 -19.40 -8.51
N LEU A 38 -0.59 -19.40 -9.08
CA LEU A 38 -1.54 -18.30 -8.88
C LEU A 38 -1.75 -18.15 -7.37
N LYS A 39 -1.25 -17.05 -6.80
CA LYS A 39 -1.48 -16.70 -5.41
C LYS A 39 -2.96 -16.34 -5.31
N GLY A 40 -3.78 -17.32 -4.97
CA GLY A 40 -5.21 -17.14 -4.76
C GLY A 40 -5.49 -16.08 -3.70
N VAL A 41 -6.73 -15.62 -3.65
CA VAL A 41 -7.17 -14.71 -2.58
C VAL A 41 -7.08 -15.45 -1.25
N SER A 42 -6.35 -14.88 -0.28
CA SER A 42 -6.33 -15.41 1.08
C SER A 42 -7.36 -14.65 1.90
N PRO A 43 -8.48 -15.27 2.29
CA PRO A 43 -9.48 -14.59 3.10
C PRO A 43 -8.95 -14.28 4.50
N LEU A 44 -9.64 -13.38 5.20
CA LEU A 44 -9.38 -13.10 6.60
C LEU A 44 -9.71 -14.33 7.47
N PRO A 45 -8.97 -14.55 8.58
CA PRO A 45 -9.14 -15.75 9.41
C PRO A 45 -10.31 -15.64 10.42
N PHE A 46 -11.13 -14.60 10.32
CA PHE A 46 -12.25 -14.29 11.22
C PHE A 46 -13.50 -13.92 10.43
N ASN A 47 -14.68 -14.07 11.06
CA ASN A 47 -15.95 -13.84 10.38
C ASN A 47 -16.57 -12.48 10.71
N THR A 48 -16.26 -11.92 11.87
CA THR A 48 -16.84 -10.62 12.30
C THR A 48 -15.76 -9.60 12.60
N ILE A 49 -15.94 -8.40 12.04
CA ILE A 49 -15.03 -7.28 12.26
C ILE A 49 -15.81 -6.05 12.73
N TYR A 50 -15.29 -5.38 13.74
CA TYR A 50 -15.72 -4.04 14.12
C TYR A 50 -14.67 -3.02 13.67
N THR A 51 -15.11 -1.80 13.32
CA THR A 51 -14.19 -0.68 13.09
C THR A 51 -14.79 0.63 13.57
N ASN A 52 -13.94 1.52 14.11
CA ASN A 52 -14.29 2.90 14.42
C ASN A 52 -14.32 3.81 13.18
N ILE A 53 -13.99 3.29 11.99
CA ILE A 53 -13.98 4.07 10.75
C ILE A 53 -15.42 4.30 10.28
N PRO A 54 -15.87 5.57 10.12
CA PRO A 54 -17.23 5.89 9.72
C PRO A 54 -17.62 5.30 8.36
N ALA A 55 -18.77 4.64 8.32
CA ALA A 55 -19.31 4.01 7.11
C ALA A 55 -19.59 4.97 5.97
N ASN A 56 -19.98 6.20 6.34
CA ASN A 56 -20.39 7.28 5.46
C ASN A 56 -19.20 8.13 4.96
N SER A 57 -17.98 7.85 5.41
CA SER A 57 -16.78 8.46 4.84
C SER A 57 -16.37 7.74 3.54
N ASP A 58 -15.80 8.47 2.58
CA ASP A 58 -15.30 7.89 1.33
C ASP A 58 -14.26 6.78 1.59
N PHE A 59 -13.33 7.05 2.51
CA PHE A 59 -12.32 6.08 2.94
C PHE A 59 -12.95 4.83 3.57
N GLY A 60 -13.88 5.00 4.52
CA GLY A 60 -14.56 3.90 5.19
C GLY A 60 -15.41 3.05 4.24
N ALA A 61 -16.13 3.66 3.32
CA ALA A 61 -16.92 2.96 2.31
C ALA A 61 -16.04 2.15 1.34
N ARG A 62 -14.87 2.68 0.93
CA ARG A 62 -13.88 1.95 0.12
C ARG A 62 -13.27 0.78 0.88
N LEU A 63 -12.84 1.03 2.12
CA LEU A 63 -12.24 0.02 2.98
C LEU A 63 -13.16 -1.17 3.23
N ARG A 64 -14.43 -0.91 3.56
CA ARG A 64 -15.43 -1.96 3.77
C ARG A 64 -15.65 -2.80 2.52
N ARG A 65 -15.80 -2.16 1.36
CA ARG A 65 -15.93 -2.86 0.07
C ARG A 65 -14.70 -3.72 -0.23
N ALA A 66 -13.49 -3.20 -0.01
CA ALA A 66 -12.25 -3.93 -0.24
C ALA A 66 -12.09 -5.13 0.71
N ILE A 67 -12.48 -4.99 1.98
CA ILE A 67 -12.48 -6.09 2.96
C ILE A 67 -13.47 -7.19 2.54
N VAL A 68 -14.71 -6.84 2.19
CA VAL A 68 -15.73 -7.82 1.74
C VAL A 68 -15.30 -8.50 0.44
N ALA A 69 -14.67 -7.77 -0.50
CA ALA A 69 -14.14 -8.35 -1.73
C ALA A 69 -13.00 -9.36 -1.46
N ALA A 70 -12.12 -9.06 -0.49
CA ALA A 70 -11.02 -9.95 -0.12
C ALA A 70 -11.48 -11.15 0.74
N SER A 71 -12.55 -10.99 1.51
CA SER A 71 -13.11 -12.04 2.39
C SER A 71 -14.64 -11.95 2.43
N PRO A 72 -15.34 -12.63 1.50
CA PRO A 72 -16.79 -12.55 1.37
C PRO A 72 -17.58 -13.04 2.60
N SER A 73 -16.97 -13.88 3.45
CA SER A 73 -17.56 -14.35 4.71
C SER A 73 -17.43 -13.36 5.86
N THR A 74 -16.56 -12.35 5.73
CA THR A 74 -16.36 -11.35 6.77
C THR A 74 -17.49 -10.32 6.76
N ARG A 75 -18.16 -10.15 7.90
CA ARG A 75 -19.24 -9.16 8.10
C ARG A 75 -18.84 -8.10 9.12
N PHE A 76 -19.28 -6.87 8.87
CA PHE A 76 -19.14 -5.77 9.82
C PHE A 76 -20.23 -5.85 10.89
N VAL A 77 -19.84 -5.65 12.15
CA VAL A 77 -20.78 -5.53 13.28
C VAL A 77 -20.72 -4.12 13.87
N SER A 78 -21.81 -3.67 14.46
CA SER A 78 -21.93 -2.30 15.00
C SER A 78 -21.29 -2.14 16.37
N GLU A 79 -21.16 -3.22 17.14
CA GLU A 79 -20.63 -3.19 18.50
C GLU A 79 -19.27 -3.90 18.61
N PRO A 80 -18.28 -3.29 19.30
CA PRO A 80 -16.97 -3.90 19.48
C PRO A 80 -16.98 -5.25 20.20
N GLY A 81 -18.00 -5.54 21.03
CA GLY A 81 -18.13 -6.78 21.78
C GLY A 81 -18.63 -7.97 20.95
N GLN A 82 -19.24 -7.70 19.80
CA GLN A 82 -19.80 -8.69 18.88
C GLN A 82 -18.79 -9.14 17.81
N ALA A 83 -17.65 -8.45 17.71
CA ALA A 83 -16.62 -8.74 16.73
C ALA A 83 -15.57 -9.73 17.25
N ASP A 84 -15.11 -10.60 16.36
CA ASP A 84 -13.94 -11.45 16.59
C ASP A 84 -12.66 -10.59 16.58
N VAL A 85 -12.63 -9.58 15.70
CA VAL A 85 -11.51 -8.66 15.52
C VAL A 85 -11.98 -7.21 15.44
N ARG A 86 -11.17 -6.29 16.00
CA ARG A 86 -11.37 -4.84 15.91
C ARG A 86 -10.29 -4.23 15.05
N LEU A 87 -10.68 -3.64 13.92
CA LEU A 87 -9.84 -2.76 13.11
C LEU A 87 -9.98 -1.33 13.64
N THR A 88 -8.95 -0.84 14.31
CA THR A 88 -8.96 0.49 14.91
C THR A 88 -8.10 1.43 14.10
N GLN A 89 -8.71 2.46 13.51
CA GLN A 89 -7.99 3.62 12.97
C GLN A 89 -7.51 4.46 14.15
N LEU A 90 -6.20 4.67 14.19
CA LEU A 90 -5.50 5.53 15.16
C LEU A 90 -5.31 6.94 14.59
N SER A 91 -5.00 7.04 13.29
CA SER A 91 -4.88 8.32 12.59
C SER A 91 -5.23 8.15 11.10
N ASN A 92 -5.81 9.18 10.51
CA ASN A 92 -6.02 9.31 9.07
C ASN A 92 -5.94 10.79 8.70
N THR A 93 -4.79 11.22 8.22
CA THR A 93 -4.47 12.63 7.98
C THR A 93 -4.08 12.86 6.55
N GLN A 94 -4.66 13.89 5.95
CA GLN A 94 -4.35 14.36 4.61
C GLN A 94 -3.72 15.74 4.71
N ALA A 95 -2.68 16.01 3.91
CA ALA A 95 -2.06 17.33 3.84
C ALA A 95 -1.74 17.71 2.39
N LEU A 96 -1.68 19.02 2.17
CA LEU A 96 -1.24 19.67 0.94
C LEU A 96 -0.17 20.69 1.34
N ARG A 97 0.97 20.68 0.66
CA ARG A 97 2.11 21.55 0.99
C ARG A 97 2.79 22.06 -0.28
N ASP A 98 3.18 23.33 -0.27
CA ASP A 98 3.96 23.96 -1.33
C ASP A 98 5.41 23.41 -1.30
N VAL A 99 5.88 22.90 -2.43
CA VAL A 99 7.24 22.34 -2.57
C VAL A 99 8.19 23.37 -3.18
N SER A 100 7.72 24.07 -4.21
CA SER A 100 8.51 25.02 -4.99
C SER A 100 7.69 26.25 -5.38
N ILE A 101 8.40 27.36 -5.61
CA ILE A 101 7.84 28.67 -5.93
C ILE A 101 8.68 29.27 -7.07
N ASN A 102 8.02 29.86 -8.09
CA ASN A 102 8.71 30.54 -9.19
C ASN A 102 9.30 31.90 -8.81
N ALA A 103 10.02 32.50 -9.75
CA ALA A 103 10.63 33.82 -9.64
C ALA A 103 9.61 34.96 -9.36
N GLN A 104 8.33 34.74 -9.62
CA GLN A 104 7.24 35.68 -9.37
C GLN A 104 6.58 35.47 -8.00
N GLY A 105 7.05 34.49 -7.21
CA GLY A 105 6.51 34.21 -5.89
C GLY A 105 5.23 33.36 -5.90
N GLN A 106 4.89 32.71 -7.01
CA GLN A 106 3.75 31.81 -7.12
C GLN A 106 4.19 30.35 -6.95
N VAL A 107 3.35 29.52 -6.35
CA VAL A 107 3.62 28.08 -6.20
C VAL A 107 3.72 27.44 -7.57
N ASP A 108 4.77 26.64 -7.79
CA ASP A 108 4.96 25.85 -9.02
C ASP A 108 4.53 24.39 -8.81
N GLU A 109 4.74 23.85 -7.60
CA GLU A 109 4.43 22.45 -7.28
C GLU A 109 3.85 22.30 -5.87
N TYR A 110 2.89 21.39 -5.76
CA TYR A 110 2.38 20.91 -4.48
C TYR A 110 2.79 19.46 -4.22
N GLU A 111 2.99 19.14 -2.94
CA GLU A 111 3.03 17.80 -2.40
C GLU A 111 1.70 17.50 -1.72
N LEU A 112 1.08 16.40 -2.12
CA LEU A 112 -0.08 15.80 -1.48
C LEU A 112 0.41 14.62 -0.64
N SER A 113 0.03 14.57 0.62
CA SER A 113 0.34 13.43 1.49
C SER A 113 -0.90 12.89 2.19
N LEU A 114 -0.91 11.58 2.41
CA LEU A 114 -1.95 10.86 3.12
C LEU A 114 -1.31 9.81 4.03
N HIS A 115 -1.56 9.91 5.33
CA HIS A 115 -1.05 8.99 6.34
C HIS A 115 -2.20 8.28 7.04
N PHE A 116 -2.16 6.95 7.03
CA PHE A 116 -3.15 6.10 7.68
C PHE A 116 -2.47 5.19 8.69
N VAL A 117 -2.83 5.34 9.97
CA VAL A 117 -2.31 4.54 11.08
C VAL A 117 -3.43 3.69 11.65
N PHE A 118 -3.23 2.38 11.73
CA PHE A 118 -4.24 1.44 12.19
C PHE A 118 -3.64 0.23 12.89
N GLN A 119 -4.46 -0.47 13.66
CA GLN A 119 -4.10 -1.71 14.34
C GLN A 119 -5.25 -2.73 14.28
N LEU A 120 -4.93 -4.01 14.50
CA LEU A 120 -5.92 -5.07 14.67
C LEU A 120 -5.75 -5.70 16.04
N THR A 121 -6.85 -5.80 16.79
CA THR A 121 -6.90 -6.53 18.05
C THR A 121 -7.98 -7.60 18.03
N ASP A 122 -7.78 -8.69 18.75
CA ASP A 122 -8.84 -9.68 18.95
C ASP A 122 -9.90 -9.20 19.97
N LYS A 123 -10.89 -10.04 20.24
CA LYS A 123 -11.94 -9.78 21.25
C LYS A 123 -11.41 -9.60 22.67
N LYS A 124 -10.27 -10.22 23.01
CA LYS A 124 -9.62 -10.17 24.33
C LYS A 124 -8.64 -9.00 24.46
N GLY A 125 -8.32 -8.30 23.37
CA GLY A 125 -7.36 -7.20 23.33
C GLY A 125 -5.93 -7.59 22.93
N HIS A 126 -5.70 -8.84 22.50
CA HIS A 126 -4.42 -9.26 21.92
C HIS A 126 -4.16 -8.52 20.62
N LEU A 127 -2.95 -7.99 20.46
CA LEU A 127 -2.53 -7.20 19.31
C LEU A 127 -2.12 -8.11 18.15
N ILE A 128 -3.11 -8.52 17.34
CA ILE A 128 -2.90 -9.34 16.13
C ILE A 128 -2.00 -8.60 15.13
N MET A 129 -2.22 -7.29 14.99
CA MET A 129 -1.38 -6.41 14.19
C MET A 129 -1.08 -5.16 14.98
N ALA A 130 0.20 -4.94 15.26
CA ALA A 130 0.67 -3.72 15.89
C ALA A 130 0.36 -2.48 15.02
N PRO A 131 0.30 -1.28 15.63
CA PRO A 131 0.11 -0.04 14.91
C PRO A 131 1.01 0.07 13.69
N THR A 132 0.36 0.05 12.54
CA THR A 132 0.98 0.10 11.23
C THR A 132 0.63 1.43 10.59
N THR A 133 1.66 2.14 10.13
CA THR A 133 1.52 3.35 9.32
C THR A 133 1.63 2.99 7.85
N LEU A 134 0.69 3.46 7.04
CA LEU A 134 0.77 3.47 5.59
C LEU A 134 0.73 4.91 5.10
N GLU A 135 1.49 5.17 4.04
CA GLU A 135 1.68 6.52 3.50
C GLU A 135 1.57 6.51 1.98
N ALA A 136 0.95 7.56 1.44
CA ALA A 136 0.94 7.89 0.02
C ALA A 136 1.35 9.36 -0.12
N ILE A 137 2.35 9.61 -0.97
CA ILE A 137 2.82 10.96 -1.32
C ILE A 137 2.76 11.09 -2.83
N GLN A 138 2.32 12.24 -3.32
CA GLN A 138 2.29 12.59 -4.73
C GLN A 138 2.68 14.06 -4.90
N GLU A 139 3.66 14.35 -5.74
CA GLU A 139 3.96 15.71 -6.18
C GLU A 139 3.21 16.01 -7.48
N ILE A 140 2.71 17.23 -7.60
CA ILE A 140 2.03 17.73 -8.80
C ILE A 140 2.49 19.14 -9.16
N PRO A 141 2.60 19.46 -10.45
CA PRO A 141 2.69 20.85 -10.88
C PRO A 141 1.38 21.58 -10.60
N TYR A 142 1.44 22.90 -10.48
CA TYR A 142 0.27 23.76 -10.26
C TYR A 142 0.20 24.91 -11.26
N ASP A 143 -0.93 25.04 -11.95
CA ASP A 143 -1.23 26.18 -12.80
C ASP A 143 -2.28 27.12 -12.17
N SER A 144 -1.81 28.27 -11.68
CA SER A 144 -2.67 29.30 -11.09
C SER A 144 -3.70 29.91 -12.06
N THR A 145 -3.54 29.72 -13.38
CA THR A 145 -4.49 30.21 -14.39
C THR A 145 -5.70 29.29 -14.58
N ALA A 146 -5.63 28.05 -14.09
CA ALA A 146 -6.64 27.00 -14.26
C ALA A 146 -7.25 26.51 -12.93
N LEU A 147 -7.39 27.39 -11.93
CA LEU A 147 -7.76 27.08 -10.53
C LEU A 147 -8.88 26.03 -10.34
N GLN A 148 -9.98 26.15 -11.09
CA GLN A 148 -11.12 25.25 -10.92
C GLN A 148 -10.82 23.82 -11.40
N ALA A 149 -10.03 23.68 -12.47
CA ALA A 149 -9.62 22.38 -12.98
C ALA A 149 -8.64 21.70 -12.01
N GLU A 150 -7.66 22.47 -11.52
CA GLU A 150 -6.67 22.02 -10.53
C GLU A 150 -7.34 21.51 -9.24
N GLN A 151 -8.37 22.22 -8.74
CA GLN A 151 -9.08 21.79 -7.54
C GLN A 151 -9.78 20.42 -7.72
N GLY A 152 -10.29 20.15 -8.92
CA GLY A 152 -10.89 18.86 -9.26
C GLY A 152 -9.84 17.75 -9.38
N GLU A 153 -8.70 18.05 -10.00
CA GLU A 153 -7.56 17.14 -10.13
C GLU A 153 -7.01 16.72 -8.77
N ILE A 154 -6.71 17.68 -7.89
CA ILE A 154 -6.24 17.45 -6.51
C ILE A 154 -7.21 16.52 -5.75
N GLY A 155 -8.52 16.77 -5.85
CA GLY A 155 -9.54 15.91 -5.23
C GLY A 155 -9.55 14.48 -5.79
N GLY A 156 -9.36 14.34 -7.11
CA GLY A 156 -9.23 13.05 -7.79
C GLY A 156 -7.98 12.29 -7.35
N LEU A 157 -6.85 12.98 -7.21
CA LEU A 157 -5.59 12.41 -6.76
C LEU A 157 -5.69 11.91 -5.31
N PHE A 158 -6.26 12.70 -4.40
CA PHE A 158 -6.51 12.22 -3.04
C PHE A 158 -7.39 10.98 -3.01
N THR A 159 -8.42 10.93 -3.87
CA THR A 159 -9.28 9.74 -4.01
C THR A 159 -8.49 8.51 -4.46
N GLN A 160 -7.56 8.67 -5.40
CA GLN A 160 -6.69 7.59 -5.87
C GLN A 160 -5.68 7.15 -4.79
N MET A 161 -5.07 8.10 -4.08
CA MET A 161 -4.17 7.85 -2.96
C MET A 161 -4.88 7.08 -1.84
N GLN A 162 -6.12 7.46 -1.50
CA GLN A 162 -6.96 6.75 -0.54
C GLN A 162 -7.21 5.30 -0.98
N GLN A 163 -7.54 5.06 -2.25
CA GLN A 163 -7.73 3.70 -2.76
C GLN A 163 -6.46 2.85 -2.63
N SER A 164 -5.30 3.42 -2.96
CA SER A 164 -3.99 2.76 -2.80
C SER A 164 -3.71 2.37 -1.34
N LEU A 165 -4.03 3.25 -0.37
CA LEU A 165 -3.87 2.92 1.05
C LEU A 165 -4.83 1.83 1.50
N VAL A 166 -6.09 1.87 1.06
CA VAL A 166 -7.08 0.82 1.33
C VAL A 166 -6.59 -0.53 0.85
N ASP A 167 -6.12 -0.62 -0.39
CA ASP A 167 -5.65 -1.89 -0.97
C ASP A 167 -4.42 -2.43 -0.22
N ARG A 168 -3.50 -1.55 0.17
CA ARG A 168 -2.34 -1.91 1.00
C ARG A 168 -2.74 -2.35 2.40
N ALA A 169 -3.70 -1.69 3.04
CA ALA A 169 -4.22 -2.08 4.34
C ALA A 169 -4.86 -3.47 4.29
N VAL A 170 -5.73 -3.72 3.32
CA VAL A 170 -6.39 -5.03 3.14
C VAL A 170 -5.38 -6.13 2.86
N ARG A 171 -4.41 -5.89 1.97
CA ARG A 171 -3.33 -6.84 1.68
C ARG A 171 -2.51 -7.20 2.92
N ARG A 172 -2.30 -6.23 3.82
CA ARG A 172 -1.58 -6.47 5.07
C ARG A 172 -2.43 -7.26 6.07
N MET A 173 -3.72 -7.00 6.14
CA MET A 173 -4.67 -7.77 6.98
C MET A 173 -4.85 -9.21 6.49
N THR A 174 -4.75 -9.47 5.19
CA THR A 174 -4.82 -10.82 4.61
C THR A 174 -3.45 -11.52 4.54
N SER A 175 -2.43 -10.97 5.20
CA SER A 175 -1.09 -11.54 5.19
C SER A 175 -1.02 -12.84 6.01
N PRO A 176 -0.12 -13.78 5.65
CA PRO A 176 0.11 -14.99 6.43
C PRO A 176 0.47 -14.73 7.89
N ASP A 177 1.13 -13.61 8.19
CA ASP A 177 1.53 -13.24 9.54
C ASP A 177 0.32 -12.91 10.41
N VAL A 178 -0.66 -12.18 9.87
CA VAL A 178 -1.95 -11.90 10.56
C VAL A 178 -2.74 -13.18 10.77
N ILE A 179 -2.76 -14.07 9.77
CA ILE A 179 -3.43 -15.37 9.87
C ILE A 179 -2.81 -16.20 11.00
N LYS A 180 -1.47 -16.31 11.04
CA LYS A 180 -0.74 -17.01 12.11
C LYS A 180 -0.96 -16.37 13.48
N ALA A 181 -0.89 -15.05 13.57
CA ALA A 181 -1.10 -14.31 14.82
C ALA A 181 -2.50 -14.55 15.37
N TYR A 182 -3.54 -14.49 14.52
CA TYR A 182 -4.92 -14.73 14.95
C TYR A 182 -5.14 -16.14 15.50
N HIS A 183 -4.52 -17.16 14.90
CA HIS A 183 -4.64 -18.55 15.39
C HIS A 183 -3.79 -18.86 16.62
N ASN A 184 -2.82 -18.01 16.98
CA ASN A 184 -1.91 -18.22 18.11
C ASN A 184 -1.91 -17.01 19.08
N PRO A 185 -3.07 -16.63 19.66
CA PRO A 185 -3.23 -15.39 20.40
C PRO A 185 -2.44 -15.33 21.70
N ASP A 186 -2.16 -16.46 22.35
CA ASP A 186 -1.47 -16.52 23.65
C ASP A 186 -0.02 -16.01 23.59
N SER A 187 0.53 -15.85 22.38
CA SER A 187 1.88 -15.31 22.15
C SER A 187 1.90 -13.79 21.91
N LEU A 188 0.74 -13.15 21.80
CA LEU A 188 0.61 -11.75 21.41
C LEU A 188 0.58 -10.82 22.64
N PRO A 189 1.14 -9.60 22.52
CA PRO A 189 1.00 -8.60 23.57
C PRO A 189 -0.47 -8.16 23.68
N VAL A 190 -0.98 -8.06 24.91
CA VAL A 190 -2.30 -7.49 25.18
C VAL A 190 -2.18 -5.97 25.26
N THR A 191 -3.08 -5.26 24.59
CA THR A 191 -3.14 -3.80 24.71
C THR A 191 -3.80 -3.45 26.05
N GLU A 192 -3.02 -3.03 27.05
CA GLU A 192 -3.57 -2.47 28.29
C GLU A 192 -4.25 -1.11 28.02
N PRO A 193 -5.43 -0.83 28.62
CA PRO A 193 -6.04 0.49 28.50
C PRO A 193 -5.11 1.57 29.07
N GLY A 194 -4.56 2.43 28.19
CA GLY A 194 -3.73 3.58 28.58
C GLY A 194 -2.25 3.49 28.23
N THR A 195 -1.76 2.37 27.70
CA THR A 195 -0.36 2.26 27.24
C THR A 195 -0.26 2.73 25.78
N PRO A 196 0.47 3.83 25.47
CA PRO A 196 0.73 4.19 24.09
C PRO A 196 1.48 3.03 23.43
N ALA A 197 1.06 2.70 22.22
CA ALA A 197 1.68 1.67 21.40
C ALA A 197 3.21 1.76 21.42
N PRO A 198 3.95 0.64 21.41
CA PRO A 198 5.39 0.71 21.27
C PRO A 198 5.71 1.55 20.04
N ALA A 199 6.44 2.65 20.25
CA ALA A 199 6.79 3.59 19.21
C ALA A 199 7.45 2.80 18.07
N ASN A 200 6.77 2.74 16.92
CA ASN A 200 7.36 2.18 15.71
C ASN A 200 8.56 3.07 15.37
N GLN A 201 9.77 2.52 15.48
CA GLN A 201 11.06 3.20 15.35
C GLN A 201 11.37 3.64 13.90
N ASN A 202 10.35 3.86 13.08
CA ASN A 202 10.45 4.45 11.74
C ASN A 202 10.19 5.95 11.81
N ASN A 203 10.84 6.63 12.78
CA ASN A 203 10.73 8.06 13.00
C ASN A 203 11.30 8.83 11.80
N PHE A 204 10.46 9.11 10.81
CA PHE A 204 10.69 10.24 9.91
C PHE A 204 10.53 11.49 10.76
N ASN A 205 11.66 12.12 11.07
CA ASN A 205 11.72 13.39 11.77
C ASN A 205 11.49 14.49 10.73
N PRO A 206 10.30 15.13 10.63
CA PRO A 206 10.17 16.33 9.82
C PRO A 206 11.12 17.37 10.43
N MET A 207 12.13 17.78 9.66
CA MET A 207 13.02 18.86 10.02
C MET A 207 12.19 20.15 10.11
N VAL A 208 11.74 20.51 11.31
CA VAL A 208 11.19 21.84 11.57
C VAL A 208 12.39 22.78 11.67
N PRO A 209 12.54 23.82 10.82
CA PRO A 209 13.59 24.80 11.00
C PRO A 209 13.34 25.54 12.31
N ASN A 210 14.31 25.52 13.22
CA ASN A 210 14.27 26.34 14.43
C ASN A 210 14.09 27.82 14.03
N PRO A 211 13.15 28.57 14.64
CA PRO A 211 13.15 30.01 14.52
C PRO A 211 14.43 30.55 15.19
N LEU A 212 15.19 31.35 14.45
CA LEU A 212 16.39 32.03 14.89
C LEU A 212 16.13 32.75 16.23
N THR A 213 16.76 32.28 17.29
CA THR A 213 16.85 33.03 18.54
C THR A 213 17.65 34.30 18.27
N SER A 214 17.01 35.46 18.42
CA SER A 214 17.71 36.74 18.41
C SER A 214 18.78 36.75 19.52
N PRO A 215 20.01 37.25 19.26
CA PRO A 215 21.01 37.39 20.31
C PRO A 215 20.48 38.33 21.38
N GLY A 216 20.42 37.84 22.62
CA GLY A 216 20.09 38.66 23.77
C GLY A 216 21.03 39.84 23.86
N ALA A 217 20.45 41.04 23.93
CA ALA A 217 21.16 42.26 24.26
C ALA A 217 21.90 42.06 25.60
N ALA A 218 23.22 42.20 25.58
CA ALA A 218 24.02 42.30 26.79
C ALA A 218 23.79 43.70 27.41
N PRO A 219 23.38 43.80 28.69
CA PRO A 219 23.61 45.01 29.44
C PRO A 219 25.03 44.94 30.02
N GLY A 220 25.87 45.87 29.59
CA GLY A 220 27.19 46.05 30.17
C GLY A 220 27.14 46.62 31.59
N SER A 221 28.35 46.66 32.17
CA SER A 221 28.82 47.38 33.35
C SER A 221 28.66 46.69 34.73
N GLY A 222 29.81 46.53 35.42
CA GLY A 222 29.85 46.15 36.83
C GLY A 222 31.20 45.58 37.29
N LEU A 223 32.20 46.45 37.41
CA LEU A 223 33.34 46.44 38.36
C LEU A 223 33.58 45.16 39.20
N TYR A 224 34.79 44.58 39.08
CA TYR A 224 35.86 44.59 40.09
C TYR A 224 37.16 44.05 39.46
#